data_AF-A0A843S5X9-F1
#
_entry.id   AF-A0A843S5X9-F1
#
_cell.length_a   1.000
_cell.length_b   1.000
_cell.length_c   1.000
_cell.angle_alpha   90.00
_cell.angle_beta   90.00
_cell.angle_gamma   90.00
#
_symmetry.space_group_name_H-M   'P 1'
#
loop_
_entity.id
_entity.type
_entity.pdbx_description
1 polymer ?
#
loop_
_entity_poly.entity_id
_entity_poly.type
_entity_poly.pdbx_seq_one_letter_code
_entity_poly.pdbx_strand_id
1 'polypeptide(L)' 'MNRTLLLFWLRRFAIIFVSAGLGLGLVERAQQGSAASYASVVAWSALAAGVAASLATYWAYKRSCALPPRSSDGKS' A
#
# COMPACT_ATOMS: atom_id res chain seq x y z
N MET A 1 -16.39 7.09 -4.79
CA MET A 1 -14.96 6.68 -4.80
C MET A 1 -14.66 5.93 -6.08
N ASN A 2 -13.71 6.39 -6.88
CA ASN A 2 -13.31 5.72 -8.13
C ASN A 2 -12.81 4.31 -7.83
N ARG A 3 -13.56 3.29 -8.30
CA ARG A 3 -13.29 1.86 -8.08
C ARG A 3 -11.85 1.46 -8.45
N THR A 4 -11.29 2.11 -9.46
CA THR A 4 -9.91 1.92 -9.94
C THR A 4 -8.85 2.34 -8.90
N LEU A 5 -9.07 3.47 -8.20
CA LEU A 5 -8.19 3.93 -7.14
C LEU A 5 -8.23 3.00 -5.92
N LEU A 6 -9.41 2.46 -5.62
CA LEU A 6 -9.60 1.54 -4.50
C LEU A 6 -8.92 0.19 -4.74
N LEU A 7 -9.05 -0.37 -5.95
CA LEU A 7 -8.33 -1.59 -6.36
C LEU A 7 -6.81 -1.38 -6.36
N PHE A 8 -6.34 -0.23 -6.82
CA PHE A 8 -4.93 0.14 -6.78
C PHE A 8 -4.41 0.21 -5.34
N TRP A 9 -5.15 0.89 -4.46
CA TRP A 9 -4.82 1.01 -3.04
C TRP A 9 -4.74 -0.37 -2.37
N LEU A 10 -5.76 -1.22 -2.57
CA LEU A 10 -5.81 -2.58 -2.01
C LEU A 10 -4.66 -3.46 -2.50
N ARG A 11 -4.33 -3.40 -3.79
CA ARG A 11 -3.21 -4.17 -4.35
C ARG A 11 -1.87 -3.72 -3.77
N ARG A 12 -1.66 -2.39 -3.64
CA ARG A 12 -0.44 -1.85 -3.03
C ARG A 12 -0.37 -2.21 -1.54
N PHE A 13 -1.48 -2.09 -0.82
CA PHE A 13 -1.61 -2.46 0.58
C PHE A 13 -1.24 -3.92 0.79
N ALA A 14 -1.82 -4.84 0.01
CA ALA A 14 -1.55 -6.28 0.14
C ALA A 14 -0.07 -6.62 -0.10
N ILE A 15 0.56 -6.04 -1.14
CA ILE A 15 1.97 -6.26 -1.44
C ILE A 15 2.86 -5.82 -0.28
N ILE A 16 2.63 -4.61 0.25
CA ILE A 16 3.45 -4.03 1.32
C ILE A 16 3.18 -4.74 2.65
N PHE A 17 1.93 -5.11 2.93
CA PHE A 17 1.57 -5.83 4.14
C PHE A 17 2.27 -7.20 4.19
N VAL A 18 2.28 -7.93 3.08
CA VAL A 18 2.93 -9.24 3.00
C VAL A 18 4.45 -9.11 3.08
N SER A 19 5.06 -8.15 2.36
CA SER A 19 6.51 -7.96 2.40
C SER A 19 7.02 -7.47 3.76
N ALA A 20 6.33 -6.50 4.37
CA ALA A 20 6.65 -6.01 5.71
C ALA A 20 6.41 -7.09 6.77
N GLY A 21 5.30 -7.82 6.69
CA GLY A 21 4.97 -8.91 7.61
C GLY A 21 5.97 -10.06 7.55
N LEU A 22 6.44 -10.42 6.35
CA LEU A 22 7.51 -11.41 6.20
C LEU A 22 8.83 -10.91 6.80
N GLY A 23 9.21 -9.66 6.52
CA GLY A 23 10.44 -9.08 7.06
C GLY A 23 10.42 -8.99 8.59
N LEU A 24 9.39 -8.37 9.15
CA LEU A 24 9.22 -8.24 10.60
C LEU A 24 9.03 -9.59 11.29
N GLY A 25 8.28 -10.52 10.68
CA GLY A 25 8.09 -11.86 11.22
C GLY A 25 9.40 -12.66 11.28
N LEU A 26 10.26 -12.56 10.26
CA LEU A 26 11.59 -13.17 10.27
C LEU A 26 12.48 -12.55 11.35
N VAL A 27 12.49 -11.22 11.45
CA VAL A 27 13.26 -10.49 12.48
C VAL A 27 12.80 -10.89 13.88
N GLU A 28 11.49 -10.90 14.13
CA GLU A 28 10.93 -11.20 15.45
C GLU A 28 11.18 -12.66 15.83
N ARG A 29 11.09 -13.59 14.86
CA ARG A 29 11.45 -15.00 15.09
C ARG A 29 12.95 -15.17 15.38
N ALA A 30 13.80 -14.39 14.71
CA ALA A 30 15.25 -14.43 14.93
C ALA A 30 15.64 -13.83 16.29
N GLN A 31 14.92 -12.81 16.77
CA GLN A 31 15.23 -12.14 18.03
C GLN A 31 14.60 -12.78 19.27
N GLN A 32 13.32 -13.19 19.21
CA GLN A 32 12.55 -13.61 20.38
C GLN A 32 12.28 -15.12 20.43
N GLY A 33 12.56 -15.86 19.35
CA GLY A 33 12.38 -17.31 19.31
C GLY A 33 10.94 -17.73 19.61
N SER A 34 10.72 -18.45 20.72
CA SER A 34 9.40 -19.00 21.14
C SER A 34 8.47 -17.99 21.83
N ALA A 35 8.97 -16.83 22.25
CA ALA A 35 8.17 -15.79 22.91
C ALA A 35 7.62 -14.72 21.93
N ALA A 36 7.69 -14.99 20.63
CA ALA A 36 7.38 -14.02 19.57
C ALA A 36 5.92 -13.54 19.64
N SER A 37 5.72 -12.22 19.68
CA SER A 37 4.39 -11.60 19.68
C SER A 37 4.01 -11.14 18.27
N TYR A 38 3.45 -12.08 17.50
CA TYR A 38 3.00 -11.82 16.13
C TYR A 38 1.93 -10.72 16.02
N ALA A 39 1.26 -10.36 17.12
CA ALA A 39 0.34 -9.23 17.18
C ALA A 39 1.04 -7.90 16.85
N SER A 40 2.27 -7.71 17.35
CA SER A 40 3.08 -6.52 17.07
C SER A 40 3.47 -6.45 15.59
N VAL A 41 3.93 -7.57 15.03
CA VAL A 41 4.27 -7.72 13.60
C VAL A 41 3.11 -7.31 12.71
N VAL A 42 1.89 -7.80 13.01
CA VAL A 42 0.68 -7.48 12.24
C VAL A 42 0.32 -6.02 12.35
N ALA A 43 0.35 -5.44 13.56
CA ALA A 43 0.01 -4.03 13.77
C ALA A 43 0.94 -3.08 13.01
N TRP A 44 2.26 -3.32 13.09
CA TRP A 44 3.25 -2.51 12.38
C TRP A 44 3.20 -2.69 10.87
N SER A 45 2.96 -3.92 10.40
CA SER A 45 2.80 -4.20 8.97
C SER A 45 1.55 -3.53 8.40
N ALA A 46 0.44 -3.53 9.15
CA ALA A 46 -0.80 -2.88 8.75
C ALA A 46 -0.65 -1.35 8.69
N LEU A 47 0.02 -0.74 9.68
CA LEU A 47 0.32 0.69 9.68
C LEU A 47 1.22 1.08 8.51
N ALA A 48 2.32 0.35 8.28
CA ALA A 48 3.24 0.62 7.18
C ALA A 48 2.54 0.49 5.81
N ALA A 49 1.76 -0.58 5.62
CA ALA A 49 1.00 -0.80 4.40
C ALA A 49 -0.07 0.28 4.19
N GLY A 50 -0.77 0.69 5.25
CA GLY A 50 -1.79 1.73 5.20
C GLY A 50 -1.21 3.09 4.80
N VAL A 51 -0.11 3.51 5.44
CA VAL A 51 0.56 4.78 5.13
C VAL A 51 1.12 4.78 3.71
N ALA A 52 1.81 3.71 3.31
CA ALA A 52 2.41 3.61 1.99
C ALA A 52 1.36 3.54 0.87
N ALA A 53 0.28 2.77 1.06
CA ALA A 53 -0.82 2.70 0.10
C ALA A 53 -1.54 4.06 -0.01
N SER A 54 -1.72 4.77 1.11
CA SER A 54 -2.34 6.09 1.14
C SER A 54 -1.47 7.13 0.41
N LEU A 55 -0.16 7.16 0.68
CA LEU A 55 0.79 8.01 -0.06
C LEU A 55 0.78 7.69 -1.56
N ALA A 56 0.89 6.42 -1.94
CA ALA A 56 0.89 6.01 -3.34
C ALA A 56 -0.39 6.44 -4.06
N THR A 57 -1.54 6.33 -3.38
CA THR A 57 -2.85 6.70 -3.93
C THR A 57 -3.02 8.21 -4.00
N TYR A 58 -2.52 8.95 -3.00
CA TYR A 58 -2.50 10.42 -3.01
C TYR A 58 -1.64 10.95 -4.17
N TRP A 59 -0.45 10.38 -4.38
CA TRP A 59 0.41 10.77 -5.51
C TRP A 59 -0.19 10.38 -6.86
N ALA A 60 -0.83 9.21 -6.97
CA ALA A 60 -1.55 8.83 -8.18
C ALA A 60 -2.68 9.81 -8.49
N TYR A 61 -3.49 10.17 -7.47
CA TYR A 61 -4.55 11.16 -7.60
C TYR A 61 -4.01 12.54 -8.00
N LYS A 62 -2.98 13.03 -7.30
CA LYS A 62 -2.33 14.32 -7.60
C LYS A 62 -1.78 14.35 -9.04
N ARG A 63 -1.19 13.25 -9.51
CA ARG A 63 -0.67 13.13 -10.88
C ARG A 63 -1.81 13.05 -11.92
N SER A 64 -2.91 12.38 -11.60
CA SER A 64 -4.12 12.35 -12.43
C SER A 64 -4.80 13.72 -12.54
N CYS A 65 -4.77 14.54 -11.48
CA CYS A 65 -5.25 15.93 -11.54
C CYS A 65 -4.31 16.88 -12.29
N ALA A 66 -3.02 16.55 -12.39
CA ALA A 66 -2.03 17.32 -13.14
C ALA A 66 -1.98 16.96 -14.64
N LEU A 67 -2.57 15.84 -15.03
CA LEU A 67 -2.73 15.48 -16.44
C LEU A 67 -3.92 16.30 -16.97
N PRO A 68 -3.71 17.21 -17.95
CA PRO A 68 -4.85 17.85 -18.60
C PRO A 68 -5.76 16.73 -19.12
N PRO A 69 -7.10 16.90 -19.05
CA PRO A 69 -8.00 15.95 -19.68
C PRO A 69 -7.51 15.80 -21.11
N ARG A 70 -7.31 14.54 -21.55
CA ARG A 70 -7.05 14.26 -22.96
C ARG A 70 -8.12 15.04 -23.71
N SER A 71 -7.73 16.08 -24.44
CA SER A 71 -8.61 16.71 -25.41
C SER A 71 -9.11 15.54 -26.24
N SER A 72 -10.42 15.34 -26.26
CA SER A 72 -11.05 14.57 -27.32
C SER A 72 -10.66 15.28 -28.59
N ASP A 73 -9.55 14.82 -29.19
CA ASP A 73 -9.15 15.24 -30.52
C ASP A 73 -10.36 15.05 -31.40
N GLY A 74 -10.75 16.16 -32.03
CA GLY A 74 -11.79 16.19 -33.02
C GLY A 74 -11.58 15.05 -33.99
N LYS A 75 -12.61 14.21 -34.12
CA LYS A 75 -12.78 13.41 -35.32
C LYS A 75 -14.11 13.82 -35.92
N SER A 76 -13.94 14.67 -36.94
CA SER A 76 -14.77 15.07 -38.07
C SER A 76 -16.20 14.57 -38.13
#